data_AF-A0A9Q3IHI5-F1
#
_entry.id   AF-A0A9Q3IHI5-F1
#
_cell.length_a   1.000
_cell.length_b   1.000
_cell.length_c   1.000
_cell.angle_alpha   90.00
_cell.angle_beta   90.00
_cell.angle_gamma   90.00
#
_symmetry.space_group_name_H-M   'P 1'
#
loop_
_entity.id
_entity.type
_entity.pdbx_description
1 polymer ?
#
loop_
_entity_poly.entity_id
_entity_poly.type
_entity_poly.pdbx_seq_one_letter_code
_entity_poly.pdbx_strand_id
1 'polypeptide(L)'
;MSYSEKEALKQLPETSSWPKFSGTGEYDHMELIDYIDELFIDVPGIPDYWITAGLNTALKGHACIWYTEMKEINGRRNWPWWKSQIIQK
;
A
#
# COMPACT_ATOMS: atom_id res chain seq x y z
N MET A 1 17.31 0.41 18.40
CA MET A 1 17.84 -0.79 17.69
C MET A 1 17.29 -0.71 16.28
N SER A 2 18.15 -0.58 15.26
CA SER A 2 17.70 -0.60 13.86
C SER A 2 17.66 -2.06 13.40
N TYR A 3 16.48 -2.57 13.05
CA TYR A 3 16.36 -3.90 12.47
C TYR A 3 17.11 -3.95 11.13
N SER A 4 17.69 -5.12 10.80
CA SER A 4 18.14 -5.35 9.43
C SER A 4 16.93 -5.46 8.50
N GLU A 5 17.04 -5.03 7.23
CA GLU A 5 15.91 -5.02 6.27
C GLU A 5 15.20 -6.40 6.21
N LYS A 6 15.97 -7.49 6.26
CA LYS A 6 15.43 -8.86 6.24
C LYS A 6 14.62 -9.23 7.48
N GLU A 7 14.93 -8.65 8.64
CA GLU A 7 14.20 -8.90 9.89
C GLU A 7 12.94 -8.04 9.98
N ALA A 8 12.99 -6.81 9.46
CA ALA A 8 11.80 -5.97 9.31
C ALA A 8 10.77 -6.65 8.40
N LEU A 9 11.19 -7.18 7.25
CA LEU A 9 10.32 -7.88 6.31
C LEU A 9 9.63 -9.13 6.89
N LYS A 10 10.22 -9.77 7.92
CA LYS A 10 9.62 -10.93 8.60
C LYS A 10 8.52 -10.54 9.59
N GLN A 11 8.53 -9.31 10.09
CA GLN A 11 7.51 -8.80 11.01
C GLN A 11 6.31 -8.22 10.26
N LEU A 12 6.45 -8.00 8.96
CA LEU A 12 5.37 -7.44 8.15
C LEU A 12 4.27 -8.49 7.93
N PRO A 13 2.99 -8.08 8.08
CA PRO A 13 1.87 -8.96 7.81
C PRO A 13 1.84 -9.32 6.32
N GLU A 14 1.35 -10.52 6.00
CA GLU A 14 1.21 -10.93 4.62
C GLU A 14 0.34 -9.94 3.84
N THR A 15 0.75 -9.59 2.62
CA THR A 15 -0.03 -8.65 1.79
C THR A 15 -1.44 -9.17 1.44
N SER A 16 -1.65 -10.48 1.58
CA SER A 16 -2.94 -11.15 1.46
C SER A 16 -3.96 -10.66 2.50
N SER A 17 -3.52 -10.32 3.71
CA SER A 17 -4.35 -9.91 4.86
C SER A 17 -4.72 -8.42 4.85
N TRP A 18 -4.16 -7.65 3.91
CA TRP A 18 -4.44 -6.23 3.81
C TRP A 18 -5.92 -5.95 3.51
N PRO A 19 -6.47 -4.84 4.03
CA PRO A 19 -7.80 -4.36 3.67
C PRO A 19 -7.96 -4.30 2.15
N LYS A 20 -9.10 -4.78 1.64
CA LYS A 20 -9.35 -4.80 0.20
C LYS A 20 -10.05 -3.52 -0.23
N PHE A 21 -9.49 -2.83 -1.22
CA PHE A 21 -10.07 -1.62 -1.78
C PHE A 21 -10.60 -1.89 -3.19
N SER A 22 -11.92 -1.75 -3.35
CA SER A 22 -12.62 -1.95 -4.62
C SER A 22 -12.81 -0.65 -5.41
N GLY A 23 -12.71 0.51 -4.74
CA GLY A 23 -13.01 1.82 -5.31
C GLY A 23 -14.50 2.11 -5.47
N THR A 24 -15.39 1.31 -4.87
CA THR A 24 -16.86 1.50 -4.99
C THR A 24 -17.55 1.83 -3.66
N GLY A 25 -16.90 1.62 -2.51
CA GLY A 25 -17.39 2.03 -1.20
C GLY A 25 -16.92 3.43 -0.84
N GLU A 26 -17.79 4.23 -0.22
CA GLU A 26 -17.58 5.66 0.08
C GLU A 26 -16.43 5.91 1.09
N TYR A 27 -15.91 4.86 1.76
CA TYR A 27 -14.87 4.95 2.79
C TYR A 27 -13.78 3.85 2.74
N ASP A 28 -13.82 2.93 1.78
CA ASP A 28 -12.91 1.78 1.74
C ASP A 28 -11.42 2.18 1.57
N HIS A 29 -11.15 3.40 1.08
CA HIS A 29 -9.80 3.91 0.90
C HIS A 29 -9.14 4.34 2.21
N MET A 30 -9.93 4.81 3.19
CA MET A 30 -9.45 5.28 4.48
C MET A 30 -8.89 4.12 5.29
N GLU A 31 -9.59 2.99 5.34
CA GLU A 31 -9.12 1.78 6.05
C GLU A 31 -7.79 1.26 5.50
N LEU A 32 -7.60 1.27 4.18
CA LEU A 32 -6.34 0.87 3.56
C LEU A 32 -5.21 1.86 3.89
N ILE A 33 -5.50 3.16 3.86
CA ILE A 33 -4.52 4.21 4.16
C ILE A 33 -4.08 4.15 5.61
N ASP A 34 -5.03 4.09 6.53
CA ASP A 34 -4.77 4.05 7.97
C ASP A 34 -3.96 2.79 8.34
N TYR A 35 -4.33 1.64 7.76
CA TYR A 35 -3.59 0.39 7.95
C TYR A 35 -2.13 0.49 7.48
N ILE A 36 -1.87 1.09 6.32
CA ILE A 36 -0.51 1.23 5.81
C ILE A 36 0.28 2.27 6.63
N ASP A 37 -0.35 3.34 7.08
CA ASP A 37 0.30 4.33 7.96
C ASP A 37 0.67 3.72 9.32
N GLU A 38 -0.21 2.91 9.92
CA GLU A 38 0.09 2.14 11.14
C GLU A 38 1.28 1.20 10.91
N LEU A 39 1.36 0.53 9.75
CA LEU A 39 2.51 -0.30 9.42
C LEU A 39 3.83 0.49 9.37
N PHE A 40 3.83 1.72 8.85
CA PHE A 40 5.02 2.58 8.86
C PHE A 40 5.43 3.02 10.27
N ILE A 41 4.48 3.11 11.20
CA ILE A 41 4.74 3.41 12.61
C ILE A 41 5.33 2.18 13.32
N ASP A 42 4.71 1.01 13.12
CA ASP A 42 5.09 -0.24 13.78
C ASP A 42 6.40 -0.81 13.25
N VAL A 43 6.69 -0.63 11.96
CA VAL A 43 7.91 -1.11 11.31
C VAL A 43 8.65 0.06 10.63
N PRO A 44 9.51 0.77 11.39
CA PRO A 44 10.31 1.84 10.83
C PRO A 44 11.25 1.31 9.74
N GLY A 45 11.20 1.91 8.55
CA GLY A 45 12.07 1.56 7.42
C GLY A 45 11.49 0.51 6.46
N ILE A 46 10.17 0.31 6.42
CA ILE A 46 9.52 -0.49 5.37
C ILE A 46 9.97 -0.01 3.99
N PRO A 47 10.43 -0.92 3.11
CA PRO A 47 10.75 -0.57 1.73
C PRO A 47 9.49 -0.24 0.91
N ASP A 48 9.57 0.82 0.10
CA ASP A 48 8.48 1.22 -0.81
C ASP A 48 8.05 0.09 -1.77
N TYR A 49 8.99 -0.76 -2.21
CA TYR A 49 8.66 -1.87 -3.11
C TYR A 49 7.68 -2.86 -2.45
N TRP A 50 7.77 -3.04 -1.14
CA TRP A 50 6.89 -3.94 -0.40
C TRP A 50 5.47 -3.38 -0.33
N ILE A 51 5.33 -2.07 -0.09
CA ILE A 51 4.04 -1.36 -0.17
C ILE A 51 3.43 -1.50 -1.57
N THR A 52 4.22 -1.29 -2.63
CA THR A 52 3.70 -1.41 -4.00
C THR A 52 3.29 -2.85 -4.37
N ALA A 53 3.92 -3.86 -3.78
CA ALA A 53 3.50 -5.26 -3.90
C ALA A 53 2.20 -5.51 -3.13
N GLY A 54 2.07 -4.92 -1.93
CA GLY A 54 0.87 -4.95 -1.13
C GLY A 54 -0.35 -4.36 -1.83
N LEU A 55 -0.20 -3.16 -2.39
CA LEU A 55 -1.25 -2.49 -3.17
C LEU A 55 -1.74 -3.34 -4.34
N ASN A 56 -0.84 -4.00 -5.08
CA ASN A 56 -1.22 -4.93 -6.15
C ASN A 56 -2.17 -6.05 -5.68
N THR A 57 -2.04 -6.49 -4.43
CA THR A 57 -2.86 -7.56 -3.84
C THR A 57 -4.09 -7.06 -3.07
N ALA A 58 -4.06 -5.81 -2.60
CA ALA A 58 -5.12 -5.18 -1.84
C ALA A 58 -6.20 -4.58 -2.76
N LEU A 59 -5.79 -4.02 -3.89
CA LEU A 59 -6.68 -3.37 -4.85
C LEU A 59 -7.42 -4.42 -5.68
N LYS A 60 -8.74 -4.25 -5.83
CA LYS A 60 -9.60 -5.16 -6.61
C LYS A 60 -10.45 -4.38 -7.61
N GLY A 61 -10.90 -5.07 -8.67
CA GLY A 61 -11.81 -4.49 -9.66
C GLY A 61 -11.24 -3.24 -10.33
N HIS A 62 -12.02 -2.16 -10.37
CA HIS A 62 -11.65 -0.91 -11.02
C HIS A 62 -10.43 -0.23 -10.36
N ALA A 63 -10.24 -0.37 -9.05
CA ALA A 63 -9.08 0.17 -8.36
C ALA A 63 -7.76 -0.52 -8.78
N CYS A 64 -7.82 -1.82 -9.10
CA CYS A 64 -6.66 -2.58 -9.57
C CYS A 64 -6.22 -2.11 -10.98
N ILE A 65 -7.20 -1.88 -11.86
CA ILE A 65 -6.95 -1.38 -13.23
C ILE A 65 -6.32 0.02 -13.15
N TRP A 66 -6.94 0.93 -12.40
CA TRP A 66 -6.41 2.28 -12.19
C TRP A 66 -4.98 2.28 -11.63
N TYR A 67 -4.69 1.43 -10.64
CA TYR A 67 -3.34 1.36 -10.08
C TYR A 67 -2.30 0.84 -11.08
N THR A 68 -2.68 -0.14 -11.90
CA THR A 68 -1.82 -0.68 -12.95
C THR A 68 -1.48 0.41 -13.97
N GLU A 69 -2.48 1.14 -14.47
CA GLU A 69 -2.30 2.26 -15.40
C GLU A 69 -1.43 3.38 -14.78
N MET A 70 -1.72 3.76 -13.54
CA MET A 70 -0.95 4.79 -12.84
C MET A 70 0.51 4.39 -12.65
N LYS A 71 0.77 3.11 -12.37
CA LYS A 71 2.12 2.55 -12.20
C LYS A 71 2.87 2.48 -13.53
N GLU A 72 2.20 2.18 -14.64
CA GLU A 72 2.80 2.21 -15.98
C GLU A 72 3.20 3.62 -16.39
N ILE A 73 2.34 4.61 -16.13
CA ILE A 73 2.58 6.01 -16.50
C ILE A 73 3.66 6.65 -15.62
N ASN A 74 3.58 6.43 -14.31
CA ASN A 74 4.39 7.18 -13.33
C ASN A 74 5.60 6.41 -12.81
N GLY A 75 5.71 5.11 -13.11
CA GLY A 75 6.76 4.23 -12.64
C GLY A 75 6.64 3.89 -11.15
N ARG A 76 7.79 3.55 -10.52
CA ARG A 76 7.84 3.27 -9.08
C ARG A 76 7.77 4.59 -8.30
N ARG A 77 6.81 4.66 -7.37
CA ARG A 77 6.58 5.80 -6.48
C ARG A 77 6.49 5.34 -5.04
N ASN A 78 6.81 6.25 -4.11
CA ASN A 78 6.79 6.01 -2.68
C ASN A 78 5.38 6.08 -2.10
N TRP A 79 5.20 5.59 -0.87
CA TRP A 79 3.90 5.58 -0.21
C TRP A 79 3.22 6.96 -0.11
N PRO A 80 3.88 8.07 0.27
CA PRO A 80 3.23 9.38 0.36
C PRO A 80 2.58 9.84 -0.95
N TRP A 81 3.22 9.52 -2.09
CA TRP A 81 2.66 9.80 -3.40
C TRP A 81 1.42 8.93 -3.66
N TRP A 82 1.50 7.62 -3.42
CA TRP A 82 0.37 6.71 -3.60
C TRP A 82 -0.82 7.07 -2.71
N LYS A 83 -0.58 7.38 -1.43
CA LYS A 83 -1.60 7.88 -0.51
C LYS A 83 -2.33 9.10 -1.09
N SER A 84 -1.57 10.07 -1.60
CA SER A 84 -2.14 11.28 -2.21
C SER A 84 -3.00 10.97 -3.45
N GLN A 85 -2.63 9.97 -4.25
CA GLN A 85 -3.40 9.54 -5.41
C GLN A 85 -4.67 8.78 -5.02
N ILE A 86 -4.60 7.95 -3.98
CA ILE A 86 -5.74 7.18 -3.46
C ILE A 86 -6.78 8.13 -2.85
N ILE A 87 -6.36 9.16 -2.11
CA ILE A 87 -7.27 10.18 -1.54
C ILE A 87 -7.98 11.01 -2.62
N GLN A 88 -7.33 11.22 -3.77
CA GLN A 88 -7.87 12.00 -4.89
C GLN A 88 -8.83 11.20 -5.78
N LYS A 89 -9.03 9.90 -5.53
CA LYS A 89 -9.75 8.99 -6.41
C LYS A 89 -11.19 8.74 -5.95
#